data_AF-A0A1B9YC31-F1
#
_entry.id   AF-A0A1B9YC31-F1
#
_cell.length_a   1.000
_cell.length_b   1.000
_cell.length_c   1.000
_cell.angle_alpha   90.00
_cell.angle_beta   90.00
_cell.angle_gamma   90.00
#
_symmetry.space_group_name_H-M   'P 1'
#
loop_
_entity.id
_entity.type
_entity.pdbx_description
1 polymer ?
#
loop_
_entity_poly.entity_id
_entity_poly.type
_entity_poly.pdbx_seq_one_letter_code
_entity_poly.pdbx_strand_id
1 'polypeptide(L)'
;MTRCVNLEVDINNIVMRLNNEELYQFLVEKEILALYHANTVRTSITYFENGGLMSRGLVEENDLIQTSQSSDAADKVLNVWDDIFIDTSDLHTYFRRENHYGPILFELDRELVRNNDFEIWITKNNPIYWPVDSTNEERYFMSVEELRQQWDSIERQRKMITIRNNNHPILFDYVRRIIVDDPRVVITESDNTQTILFNKAREKINDIITEDHQLKGKFTLRTCNNCWCTSNYLHQRSSDDLKRLFL
;
A
#
# COMPACT_ATOMS: atom_id res chain seq x y z
N MET A 1 45.39 -33.06 -2.25
CA MET A 1 44.67 -32.75 -1.00
C MET A 1 43.66 -31.67 -1.31
N THR A 2 42.44 -32.06 -1.66
CA THR A 2 41.34 -31.13 -1.95
C THR A 2 40.49 -31.05 -0.70
N ARG A 3 40.52 -29.92 0.00
CA ARG A 3 39.60 -29.66 1.13
C ARG A 3 38.26 -29.25 0.55
N CYS A 4 37.27 -30.14 0.63
CA CYS A 4 35.87 -29.74 0.53
C CYS A 4 35.54 -28.85 1.74
N VAL A 5 35.10 -27.62 1.47
CA VAL A 5 34.52 -26.74 2.48
C VAL A 5 33.04 -27.13 2.57
N ASN A 6 32.65 -27.77 3.67
CA ASN A 6 31.24 -27.96 3.99
C ASN A 6 30.67 -26.59 4.38
N LEU A 7 29.79 -26.05 3.54
CA LEU A 7 28.90 -24.96 3.92
C LEU A 7 27.79 -25.58 4.78
N GLU A 8 27.92 -25.48 6.10
CA GLU A 8 26.79 -25.70 7.01
C GLU A 8 25.78 -24.57 6.78
N VAL A 9 24.67 -24.90 6.14
CA VAL A 9 23.48 -24.05 6.08
C VAL A 9 22.79 -24.18 7.43
N ASP A 10 22.68 -23.08 8.17
CA ASP A 10 21.92 -23.01 9.42
C ASP A 10 20.44 -23.22 9.12
N ILE A 11 19.95 -24.43 9.40
CA ILE A 11 18.60 -24.91 9.07
C ILE A 11 17.53 -24.20 9.92
N ASN A 12 17.92 -23.44 10.95
CA ASN A 12 17.00 -22.74 11.85
C ASN A 12 16.58 -21.34 11.38
N ASN A 13 17.07 -20.88 10.22
CA ASN A 13 16.73 -19.57 9.64
C ASN A 13 16.25 -19.70 8.18
N ILE A 14 15.36 -20.66 7.91
CA ILE A 14 14.61 -20.64 6.65
C ILE A 14 13.62 -19.47 6.74
N VAL A 15 13.99 -18.34 6.14
CA VAL A 15 13.06 -17.24 5.87
C VAL A 15 11.97 -17.81 4.96
N MET A 16 10.77 -18.02 5.52
CA MET A 16 9.63 -18.56 4.80
C MET A 16 9.01 -17.48 3.90
N ARG A 17 9.65 -17.18 2.77
CA ARG A 17 9.10 -16.28 1.74
C ARG A 17 8.64 -17.05 0.52
N LEU A 18 7.70 -16.47 -0.23
CA LEU A 18 7.25 -17.04 -1.50
C LEU A 18 8.39 -17.04 -2.52
N ASN A 19 8.38 -18.00 -3.45
CA ASN A 19 9.30 -17.96 -4.59
C ASN A 19 8.89 -16.83 -5.54
N ASN A 20 9.76 -15.83 -5.70
CA ASN A 20 9.50 -14.63 -6.48
C ASN A 20 9.16 -14.89 -7.95
N GLU A 21 9.84 -15.84 -8.60
CA GLU A 21 9.57 -16.15 -10.02
C GLU A 21 8.25 -16.91 -10.16
N GLU A 22 7.96 -17.88 -9.29
CA GLU A 22 6.66 -18.56 -9.29
C GLU A 22 5.52 -17.57 -9.00
N LEU A 23 5.72 -16.63 -8.08
CA LEU A 23 4.75 -15.60 -7.76
C LEU A 23 4.53 -14.67 -8.95
N TYR A 24 5.60 -14.27 -9.64
CA TYR A 24 5.48 -13.49 -10.86
C TYR A 24 4.66 -14.21 -11.93
N GLN A 25 4.98 -15.49 -12.19
CA GLN A 25 4.21 -16.30 -13.15
C GLN A 25 2.74 -16.45 -12.72
N PHE A 26 2.48 -16.62 -11.42
CA PHE A 26 1.13 -16.63 -10.89
C PHE A 26 0.38 -15.31 -11.17
N LEU A 27 1.01 -14.15 -10.99
CA LEU A 27 0.40 -12.86 -11.33
C LEU A 27 0.14 -12.74 -12.83
N VAL A 28 1.01 -13.28 -13.69
CA VAL A 28 0.80 -13.37 -15.14
C VAL A 28 -0.41 -14.24 -15.45
N GLU A 29 -0.50 -15.45 -14.88
CA GLU A 29 -1.61 -16.40 -15.04
C GLU A 29 -2.96 -15.79 -14.65
N LYS A 30 -2.98 -14.94 -13.61
CA LYS A 30 -4.19 -14.26 -13.12
C LYS A 30 -4.45 -12.91 -13.79
N GLU A 31 -3.72 -12.58 -14.85
CA GLU A 31 -3.82 -11.32 -15.61
C GLU A 31 -3.66 -10.07 -14.72
N ILE A 32 -2.87 -10.19 -13.66
CA ILE A 32 -2.58 -9.10 -12.74
C ILE A 32 -1.38 -8.35 -13.30
N LEU A 33 -1.63 -7.17 -13.87
CA LEU A 33 -0.60 -6.31 -14.45
C LEU A 33 -0.05 -5.28 -13.44
N ALA A 34 -0.87 -4.88 -12.47
CA ALA A 34 -0.53 -3.84 -11.53
C ALA A 34 -0.98 -4.19 -10.12
N LEU A 35 -0.26 -3.61 -9.17
CA LEU A 35 -0.49 -3.71 -7.73
C LEU A 35 -0.74 -2.30 -7.17
N TYR A 36 -1.37 -2.22 -6.01
CA TYR A 36 -2.03 -0.99 -5.57
C TYR A 36 -1.75 -0.69 -4.10
N HIS A 37 -1.39 0.56 -3.79
CA HIS A 37 -1.23 1.02 -2.42
C HIS A 37 -1.85 2.40 -2.27
N ALA A 38 -2.78 2.57 -1.33
CA ALA A 38 -3.50 3.83 -1.14
C ALA A 38 -3.15 4.47 0.19
N ASN A 39 -3.06 5.80 0.19
CA ASN A 39 -2.81 6.59 1.39
C ASN A 39 -3.51 7.94 1.37
N THR A 40 -3.54 8.57 2.54
CA THR A 40 -3.88 9.98 2.68
C THR A 40 -2.88 10.86 1.94
N VAL A 41 -3.29 12.09 1.64
CA VAL A 41 -2.37 13.10 1.08
C VAL A 41 -1.18 13.28 2.01
N ARG A 42 -1.43 13.53 3.29
CA ARG A 42 -0.40 13.75 4.31
C ARG A 42 0.67 12.65 4.36
N THR A 43 0.27 11.38 4.34
CA THR A 43 1.22 10.25 4.35
C THR A 43 1.96 10.14 3.02
N SER A 44 1.28 10.39 1.90
CA SER A 44 1.90 10.32 0.58
C SER A 44 2.94 11.42 0.36
N ILE A 45 2.72 12.61 0.93
CA ILE A 45 3.68 13.72 0.94
C ILE A 45 4.99 13.29 1.59
N THR A 46 4.93 12.65 2.77
CA THR A 46 6.11 12.07 3.42
C THR A 46 6.85 11.09 2.51
N TYR A 47 6.13 10.25 1.77
CA TYR A 47 6.76 9.31 0.84
C TYR A 47 7.45 10.03 -0.33
N PHE A 48 6.84 11.10 -0.85
CA PHE A 48 7.46 11.90 -1.92
C PHE A 48 8.76 12.55 -1.44
N GLU A 49 8.74 13.16 -0.25
CA GLU A 49 9.92 13.80 0.36
C GLU A 49 11.06 12.81 0.64
N ASN A 50 10.74 11.54 0.88
CA ASN A 50 11.70 10.49 1.24
C ASN A 50 12.01 9.51 0.10
N GLY A 51 11.48 9.74 -1.11
CA GLY A 51 11.84 8.98 -2.30
C GLY A 51 11.32 7.54 -2.37
N GLY A 52 10.29 7.18 -1.59
CA GLY A 52 9.71 5.83 -1.61
C GLY A 52 8.53 5.65 -0.67
N LEU A 53 7.79 4.54 -0.85
CA LEU A 53 6.86 4.02 0.16
C LEU A 53 7.65 3.61 1.40
N MET A 54 7.12 3.95 2.57
CA MET A 54 7.73 3.65 3.87
C MET A 54 6.75 2.88 4.74
N SER A 55 7.24 1.88 5.45
CA SER A 55 6.46 1.21 6.49
C SER A 55 6.08 2.22 7.60
N ARG A 56 5.03 1.90 8.36
CA ARG A 56 4.59 2.80 9.44
C ARG A 56 5.64 2.91 10.53
N GLY A 57 6.38 1.84 10.80
CA GLY A 57 7.51 1.85 11.72
C GLY A 57 8.68 2.69 11.27
N LEU A 58 9.05 2.64 9.98
CA LEU A 58 10.10 3.51 9.47
C LEU A 58 9.74 4.99 9.56
N VAL A 59 8.48 5.35 9.30
CA VAL A 59 8.00 6.72 9.47
C VAL A 59 8.07 7.15 10.94
N GLU A 60 7.69 6.29 11.88
CA GLU A 60 7.78 6.55 13.32
C GLU A 60 9.24 6.69 13.79
N GLU A 61 10.14 5.81 13.36
CA GLU A 61 11.56 5.80 13.73
C GLU A 61 12.29 7.09 13.31
N ASN A 62 11.88 7.69 12.18
CA ASN A 62 12.49 8.90 11.63
C ASN A 62 11.79 10.18 12.07
N ASP A 63 10.89 10.13 13.06
CA ASP A 63 10.06 11.26 13.52
C ASP A 63 9.29 11.95 12.38
N LEU A 64 8.92 11.17 11.36
CA LEU A 64 8.23 11.64 10.17
C LEU A 64 6.71 11.65 10.37
N ILE A 65 6.04 12.33 9.45
CA ILE A 65 4.61 12.56 9.53
C ILE A 65 3.84 11.43 8.81
N GLN A 66 2.81 10.87 9.45
CA GLN A 66 1.81 10.03 8.80
C GLN A 66 0.43 10.23 9.42
N THR A 67 -0.63 9.90 8.69
CA THR A 67 -1.97 9.82 9.25
C THR A 67 -2.09 8.57 10.12
N SER A 68 -2.63 8.71 11.33
CA SER A 68 -2.93 7.57 12.21
C SER A 68 -3.99 6.65 11.60
N GLN A 69 -3.85 5.35 11.83
CA GLN A 69 -4.83 4.35 11.43
C GLN A 69 -5.37 3.62 12.65
N SER A 70 -6.60 3.13 12.55
CA SER A 70 -7.23 2.39 13.65
C SER A 70 -6.53 1.07 13.97
N SER A 71 -5.75 0.52 13.02
CA SER A 71 -4.99 -0.73 13.20
C SER A 71 -3.64 -0.54 13.87
N ASP A 72 -3.14 0.70 14.06
CA ASP A 72 -1.74 0.95 14.46
C ASP A 72 -1.28 0.15 15.69
N ALA A 73 -2.12 0.10 16.74
CA ALA A 73 -1.81 -0.65 17.95
C ALA A 73 -1.80 -2.17 17.70
N ALA A 74 -2.72 -2.67 16.87
CA ALA A 74 -2.79 -4.09 16.52
C ALA A 74 -1.62 -4.51 15.63
N ASP A 75 -1.21 -3.66 14.68
CA ASP A 75 -0.12 -3.94 13.75
C ASP A 75 1.23 -4.10 14.47
N LYS A 76 1.47 -3.32 15.53
CA LYS A 76 2.63 -3.48 16.44
C LYS A 76 2.60 -4.83 17.17
N VAL A 77 1.44 -5.22 17.69
CA VAL A 77 1.27 -6.50 18.41
C VAL A 77 1.41 -7.70 17.47
N LEU A 78 0.93 -7.57 16.23
CA LEU A 78 0.96 -8.62 15.21
C LEU A 78 2.31 -8.72 14.48
N ASN A 79 3.28 -7.86 14.80
CA ASN A 79 4.60 -7.78 14.17
C ASN A 79 4.53 -7.53 12.65
N VAL A 80 3.72 -6.55 12.26
CA VAL A 80 3.58 -6.07 10.87
C VAL A 80 3.70 -4.55 10.76
N TRP A 81 4.17 -3.88 11.81
CA TRP A 81 4.35 -2.43 11.85
C TRP A 81 5.38 -1.93 10.83
N ASP A 82 6.40 -2.76 10.58
CA ASP A 82 7.48 -2.51 9.62
C ASP A 82 7.19 -3.08 8.23
N ASP A 83 5.98 -3.57 7.99
CA ASP A 83 5.59 -4.14 6.70
C ASP A 83 4.96 -3.09 5.77
N ILE A 84 5.08 -3.31 4.46
CA ILE A 84 4.34 -2.55 3.43
C ILE A 84 3.32 -3.47 2.78
N PHE A 85 2.04 -3.09 2.84
CA PHE A 85 0.92 -3.83 2.28
C PHE A 85 0.50 -3.30 0.91
N ILE A 86 0.31 -4.20 -0.05
CA ILE A 86 -0.01 -3.88 -1.42
C ILE A 86 -1.18 -4.76 -1.88
N ASP A 87 -2.25 -4.14 -2.33
CA ASP A 87 -3.42 -4.82 -2.88
C ASP A 87 -3.16 -5.29 -4.30
N THR A 88 -3.76 -6.42 -4.66
CA THR A 88 -3.78 -6.87 -6.06
C THR A 88 -4.86 -6.18 -6.89
N SER A 89 -5.76 -5.40 -6.27
CA SER A 89 -6.86 -4.69 -6.93
C SER A 89 -6.90 -3.23 -6.50
N ASP A 90 -7.24 -2.33 -7.41
CA ASP A 90 -7.67 -0.98 -7.03
C ASP A 90 -9.00 -1.07 -6.28
N LEU A 91 -8.95 -1.00 -4.94
CA LEU A 91 -10.12 -1.12 -4.08
C LEU A 91 -11.15 -0.01 -4.34
N HIS A 92 -10.72 1.18 -4.79
CA HIS A 92 -11.67 2.24 -5.16
C HIS A 92 -12.54 1.77 -6.33
N THR A 93 -11.90 1.29 -7.41
CA THR A 93 -12.59 0.78 -8.59
C THR A 93 -13.43 -0.45 -8.28
N TYR A 94 -12.86 -1.39 -7.51
CA TYR A 94 -13.52 -2.65 -7.14
C TYR A 94 -14.84 -2.42 -6.38
N PHE A 95 -14.81 -1.57 -5.35
CA PHE A 95 -16.00 -1.27 -4.54
C PHE A 95 -16.85 -0.13 -5.09
N ARG A 96 -16.43 0.51 -6.19
CA ARG A 96 -17.08 1.68 -6.79
C ARG A 96 -17.36 2.79 -5.77
N ARG A 97 -16.38 3.06 -4.89
CA ARG A 97 -16.43 4.08 -3.85
C ARG A 97 -15.01 4.50 -3.48
N GLU A 98 -14.86 5.59 -2.73
CA GLU A 98 -13.57 6.07 -2.28
C GLU A 98 -12.78 5.02 -1.49
N ASN A 99 -11.46 5.01 -1.66
CA ASN A 99 -10.60 4.17 -0.83
C ASN A 99 -10.53 4.75 0.59
N HIS A 100 -10.75 3.92 1.60
CA HIS A 100 -10.75 4.33 3.00
C HIS A 100 -9.37 4.72 3.53
N TYR A 101 -8.30 4.19 2.91
CA TYR A 101 -6.93 4.53 3.27
C TYR A 101 -6.52 5.92 2.76
N GLY A 102 -7.12 6.37 1.64
CA GLY A 102 -7.03 7.76 1.20
C GLY A 102 -7.12 7.96 -0.31
N PRO A 103 -7.06 9.24 -0.74
CA PRO A 103 -7.33 9.64 -2.13
C PRO A 103 -6.12 9.52 -3.05
N ILE A 104 -4.93 9.17 -2.53
CA ILE A 104 -3.72 8.96 -3.34
C ILE A 104 -3.52 7.46 -3.52
N LEU A 105 -3.58 6.99 -4.75
CA LEU A 105 -3.34 5.60 -5.10
C LEU A 105 -2.09 5.46 -5.95
N PHE A 106 -1.12 4.71 -5.45
CA PHE A 106 0.04 4.25 -6.21
C PHE A 106 -0.37 3.01 -7.02
N GLU A 107 -0.17 3.07 -8.34
CA GLU A 107 -0.23 1.90 -9.21
C GLU A 107 1.19 1.46 -9.53
N LEU A 108 1.54 0.26 -9.04
CA LEU A 108 2.86 -0.32 -9.10
C LEU A 108 2.91 -1.42 -10.17
N ASP A 109 4.05 -1.55 -10.83
CA ASP A 109 4.30 -2.63 -11.76
C ASP A 109 4.49 -3.95 -11.01
N ARG A 110 3.87 -5.02 -11.51
CA ARG A 110 4.01 -6.36 -10.94
C ARG A 110 5.46 -6.86 -10.93
N GLU A 111 6.35 -6.31 -11.78
CA GLU A 111 7.77 -6.67 -11.79
C GLU A 111 8.42 -6.49 -10.40
N LEU A 112 7.85 -5.68 -9.51
CA LEU A 112 8.33 -5.53 -8.13
C LEU A 112 8.46 -6.89 -7.41
N VAL A 113 7.61 -7.87 -7.73
CA VAL A 113 7.66 -9.17 -7.04
C VAL A 113 8.88 -10.02 -7.41
N ARG A 114 9.61 -9.62 -8.45
CA ARG A 114 10.85 -10.29 -8.88
C ARG A 114 12.08 -9.76 -8.15
N ASN A 115 11.96 -8.66 -7.40
CA ASN A 115 13.07 -8.10 -6.65
C ASN A 115 13.45 -9.04 -5.49
N ASN A 116 14.66 -9.61 -5.54
CA ASN A 116 15.16 -10.56 -4.55
C ASN A 116 15.53 -9.91 -3.21
N ASP A 117 15.67 -8.58 -3.18
CA ASP A 117 15.91 -7.82 -1.96
C ASP A 117 14.64 -7.70 -1.10
N PHE A 118 13.46 -7.92 -1.69
CA PHE A 118 12.20 -7.90 -0.97
C PHE A 118 11.88 -9.28 -0.39
N GLU A 119 11.49 -9.28 0.89
CA GLU A 119 10.90 -10.45 1.53
C GLU A 119 9.38 -10.44 1.34
N ILE A 120 8.91 -11.17 0.32
CA ILE A 120 7.50 -11.10 -0.11
C ILE A 120 6.68 -12.25 0.46
N TRP A 121 5.57 -11.87 1.10
CA TRP A 121 4.55 -12.75 1.64
C TRP A 121 3.18 -12.35 1.07
N ILE A 122 2.19 -13.24 1.16
CA ILE A 122 0.80 -12.92 0.79
C ILE A 122 -0.13 -13.33 1.91
N THR A 123 -0.94 -12.39 2.39
CA THR A 123 -1.90 -12.64 3.46
C THR A 123 -3.09 -13.45 2.97
N LYS A 124 -3.64 -14.31 3.84
CA LYS A 124 -4.93 -14.97 3.65
C LYS A 124 -6.11 -14.07 4.01
N ASN A 125 -5.87 -13.05 4.84
CA ASN A 125 -6.86 -12.06 5.25
C ASN A 125 -6.19 -10.73 5.64
N ASN A 126 -6.97 -9.66 5.79
CA ASN A 126 -6.47 -8.40 6.33
C ASN A 126 -6.03 -8.57 7.81
N PRO A 127 -4.84 -8.07 8.22
CA PRO A 127 -4.33 -8.17 9.58
C PRO A 127 -5.27 -7.68 10.68
N ILE A 128 -6.17 -6.74 10.39
CA ILE A 128 -7.18 -6.26 11.35
C ILE A 128 -8.09 -7.38 11.88
N TYR A 129 -8.19 -8.50 11.16
CA TYR A 129 -9.00 -9.66 11.54
C TYR A 129 -8.19 -10.82 12.14
N TRP A 130 -6.88 -10.66 12.32
CA TRP A 130 -6.05 -11.73 12.86
C TRP A 130 -6.17 -11.83 14.39
N PRO A 131 -6.36 -13.04 14.93
CA PRO A 131 -6.09 -13.30 16.35
C PRO A 131 -4.63 -13.00 16.67
N VAL A 132 -4.36 -12.41 17.84
CA VAL A 132 -3.00 -12.06 18.28
C VAL A 132 -2.08 -13.28 18.34
N ASP A 133 -2.63 -14.43 18.70
CA ASP A 133 -1.96 -15.72 18.85
C ASP A 133 -1.92 -16.57 17.57
N SER A 134 -2.46 -16.07 16.46
CA SER A 134 -2.44 -16.81 15.19
C SER A 134 -1.02 -17.02 14.66
N THR A 135 -0.80 -18.16 14.02
CA THR A 135 0.46 -18.59 13.42
C THR A 135 0.68 -17.97 12.04
N ASN A 136 1.91 -18.04 11.51
CA ASN A 136 2.18 -17.57 10.16
C ASN A 136 1.41 -18.38 9.10
N GLU A 137 1.23 -19.68 9.33
CA GLU A 137 0.49 -20.60 8.47
C GLU A 137 -1.00 -20.22 8.38
N GLU A 138 -1.57 -19.65 9.45
CA GLU A 138 -2.94 -19.13 9.44
C GLU A 138 -3.03 -17.75 8.76
N ARG A 139 -2.00 -16.92 8.91
CA ARG A 139 -1.96 -15.55 8.40
C ARG A 139 -1.62 -15.46 6.92
N TYR A 140 -0.73 -16.31 6.43
CA TYR A 140 -0.09 -16.21 5.13
C TYR A 140 -0.22 -17.50 4.31
N PHE A 141 -0.11 -17.34 2.99
CA PHE A 141 0.14 -18.48 2.10
C PHE A 141 1.60 -18.91 2.22
N MET A 142 1.82 -20.20 2.44
CA MET A 142 3.15 -20.77 2.67
C MET A 142 3.83 -21.20 1.38
N SER A 143 3.11 -21.21 0.25
CA SER A 143 3.66 -21.45 -1.08
C SER A 143 2.79 -20.82 -2.16
N VAL A 144 3.38 -20.61 -3.35
CA VAL A 144 2.63 -20.14 -4.52
C VAL A 144 1.61 -21.20 -4.97
N GLU A 145 1.90 -22.49 -4.76
CA GLU A 145 0.97 -23.56 -5.06
C GLU A 145 -0.26 -23.53 -4.14
N GLU A 146 -0.07 -23.30 -2.85
CA GLU A 146 -1.19 -23.09 -1.92
C GLU A 146 -2.04 -21.87 -2.34
N LEU A 147 -1.38 -20.75 -2.66
CA LEU A 147 -2.04 -19.56 -3.17
C LEU A 147 -2.86 -19.87 -4.43
N ARG A 148 -2.30 -20.63 -5.38
CA ARG A 148 -2.96 -21.01 -6.62
C ARG A 148 -4.22 -21.84 -6.36
N GLN A 149 -4.15 -22.80 -5.43
CA GLN A 149 -5.28 -23.65 -5.06
C GLN A 149 -6.41 -22.89 -4.35
N GLN A 150 -6.08 -21.86 -3.57
CA GLN A 150 -7.03 -21.10 -2.77
C GLN A 150 -7.39 -19.72 -3.35
N TRP A 151 -6.85 -19.37 -4.52
CA TRP A 151 -7.00 -18.03 -5.08
C TRP A 151 -8.47 -17.62 -5.25
N ASP A 152 -9.27 -18.54 -5.79
CA ASP A 152 -10.68 -18.33 -6.12
C ASP A 152 -11.63 -18.66 -4.96
N SER A 153 -11.14 -19.29 -3.88
CA SER A 153 -11.93 -19.61 -2.69
C SER A 153 -11.91 -18.49 -1.64
N ILE A 154 -10.89 -17.64 -1.67
CA ILE A 154 -10.75 -16.47 -0.81
C ILE A 154 -11.01 -15.22 -1.65
N GLU A 155 -11.69 -14.22 -1.13
CA GLU A 155 -11.93 -12.98 -1.88
C GLU A 155 -10.62 -12.24 -2.18
N ARG A 156 -10.49 -11.62 -3.35
CA ARG A 156 -9.22 -11.00 -3.80
C ARG A 156 -8.76 -9.86 -2.90
N GLN A 157 -9.68 -8.98 -2.48
CA GLN A 157 -9.42 -7.83 -1.61
C GLN A 157 -8.94 -8.19 -0.20
N ARG A 158 -9.05 -9.46 0.20
CA ARG A 158 -8.58 -9.92 1.52
C ARG A 158 -7.11 -10.31 1.50
N LYS A 159 -6.56 -10.54 0.30
CA LYS A 159 -5.20 -10.99 0.07
C LYS A 159 -4.33 -9.80 -0.33
N MET A 160 -3.36 -9.48 0.51
CA MET A 160 -2.40 -8.42 0.27
C MET A 160 -1.03 -9.03 0.07
N ILE A 161 -0.29 -8.50 -0.91
CA ILE A 161 1.15 -8.72 -1.02
C ILE A 161 1.80 -7.87 0.08
N THR A 162 2.68 -8.48 0.86
CA THR A 162 3.35 -7.83 1.98
C THR A 162 4.85 -7.91 1.75
N ILE A 163 5.52 -6.76 1.76
CA ILE A 163 6.99 -6.68 1.83
C ILE A 163 7.34 -6.55 3.31
N ARG A 164 7.98 -7.58 3.87
CA ARG A 164 8.24 -7.69 5.31
C ARG A 164 9.44 -6.86 5.76
N ASN A 165 9.37 -6.37 7.00
CA ASN A 165 10.50 -5.77 7.73
C ASN A 165 11.25 -4.68 6.95
N ASN A 166 10.50 -3.81 6.27
CA ASN A 166 11.05 -2.77 5.43
C ASN A 166 11.56 -1.60 6.27
N ASN A 167 12.85 -1.31 6.19
CA ASN A 167 13.55 -0.28 6.96
C ASN A 167 14.15 0.85 6.10
N HIS A 168 13.76 0.96 4.83
CA HIS A 168 14.15 2.06 3.95
C HIS A 168 13.02 2.40 2.96
N PRO A 169 12.98 3.60 2.38
CA PRO A 169 12.00 3.93 1.34
C PRO A 169 12.17 3.04 0.10
N ILE A 170 11.07 2.49 -0.43
CA ILE A 170 11.09 1.56 -1.58
C ILE A 170 10.01 1.87 -2.63
N LEU A 171 10.03 1.13 -3.73
CA LEU A 171 8.96 1.01 -4.73
C LEU A 171 8.73 2.15 -5.74
N PHE A 172 9.36 3.32 -5.61
CA PHE A 172 9.16 4.39 -6.60
C PHE A 172 9.64 4.02 -8.01
N ASP A 173 10.68 3.19 -8.13
CA ASP A 173 11.14 2.62 -9.41
C ASP A 173 10.06 1.79 -10.12
N TYR A 174 9.11 1.25 -9.37
CA TYR A 174 8.02 0.42 -9.88
C TYR A 174 6.73 1.22 -10.07
N VAL A 175 6.70 2.54 -9.80
CA VAL A 175 5.49 3.36 -9.97
C VAL A 175 5.20 3.59 -11.45
N ARG A 176 4.08 3.02 -11.89
CA ARG A 176 3.54 3.22 -13.25
C ARG A 176 2.83 4.56 -13.35
N ARG A 177 1.97 4.84 -12.37
CA ARG A 177 1.24 6.10 -12.20
C ARG A 177 0.77 6.28 -10.76
N ILE A 178 0.46 7.53 -10.41
CA ILE A 178 -0.22 7.90 -9.18
C ILE A 178 -1.58 8.47 -9.56
N ILE A 179 -2.63 7.93 -8.98
CA ILE A 179 -4.01 8.33 -9.24
C ILE A 179 -4.48 9.14 -8.03
N VAL A 180 -4.99 10.35 -8.30
CA VAL A 180 -5.48 11.28 -7.27
C VAL A 180 -6.99 11.42 -7.41
N ASP A 181 -7.72 11.20 -6.32
CA ASP A 181 -9.16 11.43 -6.28
C ASP A 181 -9.46 12.94 -6.26
N ASP A 182 -10.43 13.37 -7.07
CA ASP A 182 -11.06 14.68 -6.94
C ASP A 182 -12.47 14.51 -6.34
N PRO A 183 -12.64 14.79 -5.04
CA PRO A 183 -13.93 14.66 -4.39
C PRO A 183 -14.95 15.70 -4.91
N ARG A 184 -14.50 16.80 -5.53
CA ARG A 184 -15.31 17.98 -5.87
C ARG A 184 -16.07 18.55 -4.66
N VAL A 185 -15.42 18.48 -3.49
CA VAL A 185 -15.95 18.93 -2.20
C VAL A 185 -15.29 20.24 -1.78
N VAL A 186 -16.12 21.16 -1.28
CA VAL A 186 -15.70 22.39 -0.61
C VAL A 186 -16.04 22.26 0.86
N ILE A 187 -15.07 22.48 1.73
CA ILE A 187 -15.29 22.62 3.18
C ILE A 187 -15.28 24.10 3.55
N THR A 188 -16.16 24.50 4.47
CA THR A 188 -16.18 25.86 5.03
C THR A 188 -15.65 25.80 6.46
N GLU A 189 -14.59 26.57 6.71
CA GLU A 189 -13.95 26.68 8.02
C GLU A 189 -14.75 27.60 8.96
N SER A 190 -14.39 27.61 10.25
CA SER A 190 -15.07 28.42 11.28
C SER A 190 -14.96 29.94 11.05
N ASP A 191 -13.96 30.38 10.29
CA ASP A 191 -13.76 31.78 9.88
C ASP A 191 -14.45 32.14 8.55
N ASN A 192 -15.29 31.24 8.01
CA ASN A 192 -15.93 31.30 6.68
C ASN A 192 -14.98 31.13 5.48
N THR A 193 -13.72 30.73 5.69
CA THR A 193 -12.83 30.38 4.59
C THR A 193 -13.33 29.12 3.88
N GLN A 194 -13.42 29.17 2.55
CA GLN A 194 -13.77 28.01 1.73
C GLN A 194 -12.51 27.33 1.21
N THR A 195 -12.38 26.03 1.50
CA THR A 195 -11.26 25.21 1.04
C THR A 195 -11.76 24.15 0.07
N ILE A 196 -11.22 24.17 -1.15
CA ILE A 196 -11.41 23.10 -2.13
C ILE A 196 -10.34 22.04 -1.87
N LEU A 197 -10.75 20.88 -1.35
CA LEU A 197 -9.82 19.84 -0.86
C LEU A 197 -8.86 19.36 -1.94
N PHE A 198 -9.35 19.11 -3.16
CA PHE A 198 -8.51 18.71 -4.29
C PHE A 198 -7.42 19.74 -4.61
N ASN A 199 -7.76 21.03 -4.58
CA ASN A 199 -6.78 22.08 -4.88
C ASN A 199 -5.67 22.13 -3.82
N LYS A 200 -6.01 21.93 -2.54
CA LYS A 200 -5.02 21.87 -1.46
C LYS A 200 -4.13 20.64 -1.54
N ALA A 201 -4.70 19.47 -1.83
CA ALA A 201 -3.93 18.27 -2.08
C ALA A 201 -2.95 18.48 -3.26
N ARG A 202 -3.44 19.03 -4.36
CA ARG A 202 -2.64 19.29 -5.57
C ARG A 202 -1.54 20.33 -5.33
N GLU A 203 -1.82 21.38 -4.57
CA GLU A 203 -0.82 22.39 -4.16
C GLU A 203 0.35 21.72 -3.43
N LYS A 204 0.05 20.96 -2.36
CA LYS A 204 1.07 20.22 -1.59
C LYS A 204 1.88 19.24 -2.45
N ILE A 205 1.23 18.53 -3.36
CA ILE A 205 1.91 17.61 -4.28
C ILE A 205 2.86 18.39 -5.19
N ASN A 206 2.40 19.50 -5.80
CA ASN A 206 3.20 20.29 -6.73
C ASN A 206 4.39 20.99 -6.05
N ASP A 207 4.30 21.32 -4.77
CA ASP A 207 5.41 21.92 -4.01
C ASP A 207 6.61 20.95 -3.87
N ILE A 208 6.37 19.63 -3.93
CA ILE A 208 7.40 18.59 -3.77
C ILE A 208 7.81 17.99 -5.11
N ILE A 209 6.86 17.78 -6.02
CA ILE A 209 7.10 17.12 -7.32
C ILE A 209 7.64 18.15 -8.33
N THR A 210 8.91 18.53 -8.13
CA THR A 210 9.71 19.37 -9.02
C THR A 210 10.05 18.65 -10.34
N GLU A 211 10.64 19.35 -11.30
CA GLU A 211 10.97 18.79 -12.62
C GLU A 211 11.98 17.62 -12.57
N ASP A 212 12.84 17.59 -11.55
CA ASP A 212 13.84 16.55 -11.31
C ASP A 212 13.34 15.39 -10.43
N HIS A 213 12.13 15.50 -9.86
CA HIS A 213 11.57 14.46 -9.02
C HIS A 213 11.23 13.20 -9.84
N GLN A 214 11.60 12.00 -9.36
CA GLN A 214 11.41 10.73 -10.08
C GLN A 214 9.95 10.41 -10.47
N LEU A 215 8.99 10.93 -9.70
CA LEU A 215 7.55 10.80 -9.97
C LEU A 215 6.97 11.88 -10.89
N LYS A 216 7.79 12.79 -11.41
CA LYS A 216 7.32 13.84 -12.33
C LYS A 216 6.62 13.21 -13.54
N GLY A 217 5.43 13.72 -13.86
CA GLY A 217 4.61 13.22 -14.98
C GLY A 217 3.87 11.90 -14.71
N LYS A 218 3.94 11.34 -13.50
CA LYS A 218 3.23 10.10 -13.13
C LYS A 218 1.81 10.32 -12.61
N PHE A 219 1.44 11.56 -12.29
CA PHE A 219 0.16 11.88 -11.64
C PHE A 219 -0.99 11.97 -12.65
N THR A 220 -2.11 11.33 -12.33
CA THR A 220 -3.34 11.34 -13.11
C THR A 220 -4.54 11.57 -12.21
N LEU A 221 -5.57 12.24 -12.71
CA LEU A 221 -6.81 12.44 -11.98
C LEU A 221 -7.70 11.19 -12.12
N ARG A 222 -8.28 10.73 -11.01
CA ARG A 222 -9.26 9.66 -11.07
C ARG A 222 -10.48 10.10 -11.87
N THR A 223 -10.87 9.26 -12.83
CA THR A 223 -12.16 9.39 -13.52
C THR A 223 -13.11 8.32 -12.99
N CYS A 224 -14.24 8.77 -12.45
CA CYS A 224 -15.22 7.91 -11.81
C CYS A 224 -16.47 7.76 -12.67
N ASN A 225 -16.73 6.54 -13.15
CA ASN A 225 -17.95 6.16 -13.86
C ASN A 225 -18.79 5.25 -12.97
N ASN A 226 -20.03 5.65 -12.64
CA ASN A 226 -20.92 4.91 -11.73
C ASN A 226 -20.27 4.57 -10.37
N CYS A 227 -19.59 5.54 -9.77
CA CYS A 227 -18.90 5.42 -8.49
C CYS A 227 -19.51 6.38 -7.47
N TRP A 228 -19.60 5.94 -6.22
CA TRP A 228 -20.18 6.70 -5.11
C TRP A 228 -19.21 7.67 -4.45
N CYS A 229 -17.94 7.75 -4.87
CA CYS A 229 -16.90 8.50 -4.17
C CYS A 229 -17.29 9.97 -3.90
N THR A 230 -17.75 10.72 -4.90
CA THR A 230 -18.16 12.13 -4.71
C THR A 230 -19.32 12.22 -3.72
N SER A 231 -20.33 11.36 -3.85
CA SER A 231 -21.48 11.34 -2.94
C SER A 231 -21.06 11.00 -1.51
N ASN A 232 -20.17 10.02 -1.33
CA ASN A 232 -19.70 9.59 -0.02
C ASN A 232 -18.86 10.69 0.64
N TYR A 233 -17.95 11.32 -0.11
CA TYR A 233 -17.20 12.47 0.39
C TYR A 233 -18.11 13.63 0.79
N LEU A 234 -19.19 13.90 0.04
CA LEU A 234 -20.13 14.99 0.36
C LEU A 234 -21.06 14.69 1.54
N HIS A 235 -21.51 13.44 1.68
CA HIS A 235 -22.68 13.13 2.52
C HIS A 235 -22.42 12.12 3.63
N GLN A 236 -21.32 11.37 3.59
CA GLN A 236 -21.02 10.30 4.56
C GLN A 236 -19.74 10.57 5.36
N ARG A 237 -19.02 11.65 5.06
CA ARG A 237 -17.76 12.01 5.71
C ARG A 237 -17.92 13.31 6.47
N SER A 238 -17.40 13.37 7.70
CA SER A 238 -17.33 14.62 8.46
C SER A 238 -16.25 15.53 7.87
N SER A 239 -16.32 16.83 8.19
CA SER A 239 -15.27 17.79 7.83
C SER A 239 -13.90 17.33 8.34
N ASP A 240 -13.83 16.80 9.56
CA ASP A 240 -12.57 16.31 10.15
C ASP A 240 -12.01 15.09 9.41
N ASP A 241 -12.87 14.16 8.99
CA ASP A 241 -12.43 12.99 8.21
C ASP A 241 -11.95 13.40 6.81
N LEU A 242 -12.62 14.36 6.18
CA LEU A 242 -12.18 14.93 4.91
C LEU A 242 -10.83 15.64 5.03
N LYS A 243 -10.63 16.42 6.09
CA LYS A 243 -9.34 17.06 6.39
C LYS A 243 -8.26 16.01 6.61
N ARG A 244 -8.55 14.96 7.39
CA ARG A 244 -7.62 13.83 7.63
C ARG A 244 -7.17 13.16 6.33
N LEU A 245 -8.04 13.07 5.32
CA LEU A 245 -7.76 12.42 4.04
C LEU A 245 -6.97 13.32 3.08
N PHE A 246 -7.27 14.62 3.02
CA PHE A 246 -6.80 15.52 1.96
C PHE A 246 -5.79 16.60 2.38
N LEU A 247 -5.63 16.90 3.67
CA LEU A 247 -4.75 17.97 4.18
C LEU A 247 -3.59 17.42 5.00
#